data_AF-A0A9P0EAD7-F1
#
_entry.id   AF-A0A9P0EAD7-F1
#
_cell.length_a   1.000
_cell.length_b   1.000
_cell.length_c   1.000
_cell.angle_alpha   90.00
_cell.angle_beta   90.00
_cell.angle_gamma   90.00
#
_symmetry.space_group_name_H-M   'P 1'
#
loop_
_entity.id
_entity.type
_entity.pdbx_description
1 polymer ?
#
loop_
_entity_poly.entity_id
_entity_poly.type
_entity_poly.pdbx_seq_one_letter_code
_entity_poly.pdbx_strand_id
1 'polypeptide(L)'
;MSYRDLRNFTEMIRSLGFVRLVSMENFRTPNFNLVADILIWLIKRFDPEANIHEEYTSEQDRVLLVRSAAEFMIEELKLSRELATQVTTKGASIYESLGKEVELKEERYQSVSNFLELNKVEKALKETNFATKQNIESTKGFIENVAATENSLDSKIEKKKSELERNQKRLQTLKKVRPAFLEEFEKLEVDLQMLYKDYINKTRCLCYLEQVQEENAIAEQERMFKRQRETRKMMEELQLEDARKLMEDDESLDVLADNVPQKAVGRLRTATAARARLATGRKKVYGGMNADDDSNSLDSDSEFFLDDVDGEDSSILGSNDDLKGIASESKSDQSDDDF
;
A
#
# COMPACT_ATOMS: atom_id res chain seq x y z
N MET A 1 27.26 -51.79 -27.82
CA MET A 1 27.41 -51.51 -29.26
C MET A 1 26.88 -52.70 -30.04
N SER A 2 26.31 -52.48 -31.22
CA SER A 2 25.96 -53.57 -32.13
C SER A 2 27.21 -54.15 -32.80
N TYR A 3 27.09 -55.34 -33.39
CA TYR A 3 28.14 -55.94 -34.21
C TYR A 3 28.54 -55.05 -35.40
N ARG A 4 27.59 -54.27 -35.95
CA ARG A 4 27.84 -53.34 -37.05
C ARG A 4 28.70 -52.16 -36.59
N ASP A 5 28.40 -51.59 -35.43
CA ASP A 5 29.13 -50.43 -34.89
C ASP A 5 30.57 -50.79 -34.56
N LEU A 6 30.79 -51.92 -33.88
CA LEU A 6 32.13 -52.43 -33.55
C LEU A 6 32.96 -52.72 -34.80
N ARG A 7 32.34 -53.27 -35.85
CA ARG A 7 33.02 -53.50 -37.14
C ARG A 7 33.41 -52.19 -37.80
N ASN A 8 32.47 -51.25 -37.91
CA ASN A 8 32.72 -49.93 -38.47
C ASN A 8 33.82 -49.20 -37.70
N PHE A 9 33.78 -49.20 -36.37
CA PHE A 9 34.78 -48.60 -35.49
C PHE A 9 36.18 -49.19 -35.69
N THR A 10 36.26 -50.52 -35.78
CA THR A 10 37.52 -51.23 -36.03
C THR A 10 38.12 -50.87 -37.40
N GLU A 11 37.30 -50.75 -38.44
CA GLU A 11 37.76 -50.31 -39.77
C GLU A 11 38.15 -48.83 -39.79
N MET A 12 37.40 -47.95 -39.12
CA MET A 12 37.71 -46.51 -39.04
C MET A 12 39.03 -46.24 -38.31
N ILE A 13 39.27 -46.91 -37.18
CA ILE A 13 40.53 -46.77 -36.43
C ILE A 13 41.72 -47.30 -37.24
N ARG A 14 41.52 -48.36 -38.02
CA ARG A 14 42.55 -48.87 -38.95
C ARG A 14 42.80 -47.91 -40.10
N SER A 15 41.77 -47.33 -40.73
CA SER A 15 41.94 -46.41 -41.86
C SER A 15 42.54 -45.06 -41.44
N LEU A 16 42.27 -44.62 -40.21
CA LEU A 16 42.97 -43.50 -39.59
C LEU A 16 44.43 -43.85 -39.22
N GLY A 17 44.83 -45.13 -39.21
CA GLY A 17 46.22 -45.54 -39.01
C GLY A 17 46.64 -45.65 -37.54
N PHE A 18 45.74 -46.11 -36.66
CA PHE A 18 46.12 -46.52 -35.31
C PHE A 18 47.08 -47.72 -35.35
N VAL A 19 48.18 -47.63 -34.60
CA VAL A 19 49.34 -48.53 -34.74
C VAL A 19 49.05 -49.95 -34.26
N ARG A 20 48.16 -50.11 -33.27
CA ARG A 20 47.82 -51.41 -32.66
C ARG A 20 46.69 -52.09 -33.43
N LEU A 21 46.88 -53.38 -33.75
CA LEU A 21 45.83 -54.20 -34.37
C LEU A 21 44.62 -54.34 -33.44
N VAL A 22 43.50 -53.75 -33.86
CA VAL A 22 42.18 -53.91 -33.22
C VAL A 22 41.37 -54.94 -33.99
N SER A 23 40.66 -55.80 -33.25
CA SER A 23 39.72 -56.80 -33.78
C SER A 23 38.42 -56.83 -32.97
N MET A 24 37.38 -57.42 -33.55
CA MET A 24 36.08 -57.59 -32.89
C MET A 24 36.16 -58.34 -31.56
N GLU A 25 37.05 -59.34 -31.46
CA GLU A 25 37.18 -60.18 -30.27
C GLU A 25 37.74 -59.39 -29.07
N ASN A 26 38.47 -58.29 -29.32
CA ASN A 26 39.03 -57.45 -28.25
C ASN A 26 37.97 -56.70 -27.42
N PHE A 27 36.71 -56.65 -27.90
CA PHE A 27 35.57 -56.02 -27.23
C PHE A 27 34.54 -57.04 -26.72
N ARG A 28 34.82 -58.34 -26.81
CA ARG A 28 33.94 -59.40 -26.30
C ARG A 28 33.89 -59.45 -24.77
N THR A 29 34.93 -58.93 -24.14
CA THR A 29 35.01 -58.65 -22.69
C THR A 29 35.43 -57.19 -22.49
N PRO A 30 35.15 -56.57 -21.33
CA PRO A 30 35.58 -55.21 -21.04
C PRO A 30 37.11 -55.08 -21.07
N ASN A 31 37.62 -54.20 -21.93
CA ASN A 31 39.05 -54.05 -22.19
C ASN A 31 39.45 -52.57 -22.10
N PHE A 32 39.56 -52.06 -20.87
CA PHE A 32 39.80 -50.63 -20.62
C PHE A 32 41.13 -50.16 -21.24
N ASN A 33 42.21 -50.94 -21.10
CA ASN A 33 43.53 -50.56 -21.59
C ASN A 33 43.53 -50.27 -23.11
N LEU A 34 42.82 -51.08 -23.90
CA LEU A 34 42.68 -50.83 -25.34
C LEU A 34 41.86 -49.57 -25.63
N VAL A 35 40.79 -49.32 -24.87
CA VAL A 35 39.97 -48.11 -25.01
C VAL A 35 40.76 -46.87 -24.61
N ALA A 36 41.60 -46.95 -23.58
CA ALA A 36 42.50 -45.90 -23.13
C ALA A 36 43.55 -45.55 -24.20
N ASP A 37 44.27 -46.55 -24.73
CA ASP A 37 45.23 -46.36 -25.84
C ASP A 37 44.58 -45.66 -27.03
N ILE A 38 43.37 -46.09 -27.40
CA ILE A 38 42.59 -45.51 -28.51
C ILE A 38 42.18 -44.07 -28.19
N LEU A 39 41.70 -43.78 -26.97
CA LEU A 39 41.22 -42.47 -26.57
C LEU A 39 42.35 -41.44 -26.52
N ILE A 40 43.48 -41.79 -25.89
CA ILE A 40 44.69 -40.97 -25.84
C ILE A 40 45.19 -40.67 -27.26
N TRP A 41 45.25 -41.69 -28.12
CA TRP A 41 45.68 -41.53 -29.51
C TRP A 41 44.72 -40.67 -30.34
N LEU A 42 43.40 -40.82 -30.19
CA LEU A 42 42.41 -40.00 -30.89
C LEU A 42 42.53 -38.53 -30.52
N ILE A 43 42.72 -38.23 -29.22
CA ILE A 43 42.87 -36.86 -28.73
C ILE A 43 44.19 -36.25 -29.21
N LYS A 44 45.33 -36.93 -29.02
CA LYS A 44 46.64 -36.46 -29.52
C LYS A 44 46.74 -36.37 -31.05
N ARG A 45 45.84 -37.02 -31.77
CA ARG A 45 45.70 -36.87 -33.22
C ARG A 45 44.84 -35.67 -33.62
N PHE A 46 43.93 -35.23 -32.75
CA PHE A 46 43.14 -34.03 -32.94
C PHE A 46 43.95 -32.78 -32.61
N ASP A 47 44.61 -32.77 -31.45
CA ASP A 47 45.60 -31.78 -31.04
C ASP A 47 46.84 -32.47 -30.44
N PRO A 48 48.03 -32.37 -31.07
CA PRO A 48 49.27 -32.95 -30.55
C PRO A 48 49.68 -32.46 -29.16
N GLU A 49 49.30 -31.24 -28.78
CA GLU A 49 49.66 -30.61 -27.50
C GLU A 49 48.59 -30.79 -26.41
N ALA A 50 47.55 -31.61 -26.68
CA ALA A 50 46.45 -31.85 -25.76
C ALA A 50 46.92 -32.39 -24.40
N ASN A 51 46.70 -31.59 -23.35
CA ASN A 51 47.06 -31.93 -21.98
C ASN A 51 46.04 -32.91 -21.35
N ILE A 52 46.29 -34.20 -21.52
CA ILE A 52 45.46 -35.30 -20.98
C ILE A 52 46.25 -36.23 -20.07
N HIS A 53 45.58 -36.86 -19.09
CA HIS A 53 46.20 -37.84 -18.21
C HIS A 53 46.45 -39.16 -18.97
N GLU A 54 47.71 -39.50 -19.22
CA GLU A 54 48.07 -40.67 -20.06
C GLU A 54 48.17 -42.00 -19.30
N GLU A 55 48.28 -41.96 -17.97
CA GLU A 55 48.33 -43.17 -17.15
C GLU A 55 46.92 -43.74 -16.94
N TYR A 56 46.82 -45.07 -16.84
CA TYR A 56 45.54 -45.77 -16.62
C TYR A 56 45.67 -47.07 -15.81
N THR A 57 46.78 -47.22 -15.07
CA THR A 57 47.10 -48.47 -14.37
C THR A 57 46.23 -48.67 -13.13
N SER A 58 46.08 -47.65 -12.29
CA SER A 58 45.17 -47.66 -11.14
C SER A 58 43.75 -47.24 -11.52
N GLU A 59 42.77 -47.53 -10.67
CA GLU A 59 41.38 -47.07 -10.87
C GLU A 59 41.28 -45.54 -10.89
N GLN A 60 42.06 -44.85 -10.05
CA GLN A 60 42.11 -43.40 -9.99
C GLN A 60 42.60 -42.79 -11.31
N ASP A 61 43.64 -43.38 -11.92
CA ASP A 61 44.18 -42.92 -13.19
C ASP A 61 43.16 -43.04 -14.33
N ARG A 62 42.38 -44.14 -14.33
CA ARG A 62 41.31 -44.35 -15.33
C ARG A 62 40.22 -43.29 -15.22
N VAL A 63 39.86 -42.89 -14.00
CA VAL A 63 38.90 -41.81 -13.76
C VAL A 63 39.47 -40.47 -14.23
N LEU A 64 40.76 -40.19 -13.95
CA LEU A 64 41.43 -38.97 -14.40
C LEU A 64 41.53 -38.88 -15.93
N LEU A 65 41.95 -39.95 -16.61
CA LEU A 65 42.00 -40.03 -18.08
C LEU A 65 40.63 -39.75 -18.71
N VAL A 66 39.58 -40.46 -18.27
CA VAL A 66 38.22 -40.28 -18.82
C VAL A 66 37.71 -38.86 -18.57
N ARG A 67 38.05 -38.28 -17.41
CA ARG A 67 37.69 -36.90 -17.07
C ARG A 67 38.41 -35.89 -17.96
N SER A 68 39.74 -35.92 -18.05
CA SER A 68 40.51 -34.97 -18.88
C SER A 68 40.14 -35.09 -20.36
N ALA A 69 39.88 -36.31 -20.84
CA ALA A 69 39.39 -36.55 -22.19
C ALA A 69 38.01 -35.94 -22.45
N ALA A 70 37.08 -36.05 -21.50
CA ALA A 70 35.76 -35.45 -21.61
C ALA A 70 35.82 -33.91 -21.55
N GLU A 71 36.65 -33.35 -20.67
CA GLU A 71 36.87 -31.91 -20.53
C GLU A 71 37.44 -31.33 -21.85
N PHE A 72 38.51 -31.91 -22.40
CA PHE A 72 39.07 -31.55 -23.72
C PHE A 72 38.02 -31.59 -24.85
N MET A 73 37.30 -32.70 -24.99
CA MET A 73 36.30 -32.86 -26.07
C MET A 73 35.13 -31.86 -25.94
N ILE A 74 34.80 -31.41 -24.73
CA ILE A 74 33.76 -30.39 -24.49
C ILE A 74 34.27 -28.99 -24.89
N GLU A 75 35.54 -28.69 -24.66
CA GLU A 75 36.14 -27.40 -25.05
C GLU A 75 36.27 -27.28 -26.57
N GLU A 76 36.75 -28.31 -27.25
CA GLU A 76 36.81 -28.35 -28.72
C GLU A 76 35.42 -28.24 -29.38
N LEU A 77 34.40 -28.88 -28.80
CA LEU A 77 33.03 -28.79 -29.32
C LEU A 77 32.47 -27.36 -29.16
N LYS A 78 32.80 -26.66 -28.07
CA LYS A 78 32.44 -25.23 -27.91
C LYS A 78 33.14 -24.36 -28.96
N LEU A 79 34.45 -24.53 -29.13
CA LEU A 79 35.26 -23.77 -30.10
C LEU A 79 34.76 -24.00 -31.53
N SER A 80 34.54 -25.25 -31.93
CA SER A 80 33.99 -25.59 -33.25
C SER A 80 32.62 -24.96 -33.49
N ARG A 81 31.73 -24.97 -32.49
CA ARG A 81 30.40 -24.32 -32.59
C ARG A 81 30.53 -22.80 -32.72
N GLU A 82 31.45 -22.18 -32.00
CA GLU A 82 31.72 -20.74 -32.12
C GLU A 82 32.24 -20.40 -33.53
N LEU A 83 33.27 -21.10 -34.01
CA LEU A 83 33.82 -20.93 -35.35
C LEU A 83 32.77 -21.10 -36.44
N ALA A 84 31.90 -22.11 -36.34
CA ALA A 84 30.77 -22.28 -37.27
C ALA A 84 29.83 -21.05 -37.28
N THR A 85 29.53 -20.50 -36.11
CA THR A 85 28.71 -19.28 -35.96
C THR A 85 29.40 -18.04 -36.54
N GLN A 86 30.73 -17.92 -36.34
CA GLN A 86 31.55 -16.87 -36.94
C GLN A 86 31.57 -16.97 -38.47
N VAL A 87 31.68 -18.18 -39.04
CA VAL A 87 31.62 -18.40 -40.50
C VAL A 87 30.27 -17.94 -41.07
N THR A 88 29.15 -18.28 -40.43
CA THR A 88 27.82 -17.84 -40.90
C THR A 88 27.67 -16.31 -40.84
N THR A 89 28.09 -15.68 -39.74
CA THR A 89 27.98 -14.21 -39.58
C THR A 89 28.92 -13.45 -40.53
N LYS A 90 30.16 -13.92 -40.73
CA LYS A 90 31.08 -13.35 -41.73
C LYS A 90 30.56 -13.57 -43.16
N GLY A 91 29.99 -14.74 -43.45
CA GLY A 91 29.35 -15.01 -44.75
C GLY A 91 28.21 -14.04 -45.06
N ALA A 92 27.31 -13.79 -44.10
CA ALA A 92 26.24 -12.81 -44.23
C ALA A 92 26.77 -11.37 -44.44
N SER A 93 27.78 -10.96 -43.66
CA SER A 93 28.40 -9.64 -43.77
C SER A 93 29.10 -9.43 -45.12
N ILE A 94 29.76 -10.46 -45.66
CA ILE A 94 30.36 -10.44 -47.00
C ILE A 94 29.27 -10.36 -48.08
N TYR A 95 28.20 -11.14 -47.96
CA TYR A 95 27.07 -11.12 -48.90
C TYR A 95 26.43 -9.72 -48.99
N GLU A 96 26.14 -9.09 -47.84
CA GLU A 96 25.59 -7.73 -47.80
C GLU A 96 26.56 -6.70 -48.39
N SER A 97 27.84 -6.78 -48.04
CA SER A 97 28.88 -5.86 -48.54
C SER A 97 29.07 -6.00 -50.05
N LEU A 98 29.04 -7.23 -50.58
CA LEU A 98 29.17 -7.51 -52.00
C LEU A 98 27.92 -7.11 -52.80
N GLY A 99 26.72 -7.23 -52.20
CA GLY A 99 25.49 -6.71 -52.80
C GLY A 99 25.57 -5.21 -53.07
N LYS A 100 26.18 -4.44 -52.17
CA LYS A 100 26.40 -2.99 -52.30
C LYS A 100 27.53 -2.62 -53.26
N GLU A 101 28.42 -3.54 -53.65
CA GLU A 101 29.56 -3.20 -54.53
C GLU A 101 29.11 -2.75 -55.93
N VAL A 102 27.92 -3.13 -56.42
CA VAL A 102 27.42 -2.64 -57.72
C VAL A 102 27.15 -1.13 -57.65
N GLU A 103 26.41 -0.69 -56.62
CA GLU A 103 26.10 0.72 -56.35
C GLU A 103 27.38 1.51 -56.04
N LEU A 104 28.20 1.03 -55.10
CA LEU A 104 29.46 1.68 -54.71
C LEU A 104 30.48 1.75 -55.85
N LYS A 105 30.46 0.81 -56.79
CA LYS A 105 31.29 0.87 -58.01
C LYS A 105 30.76 1.91 -58.98
N GLU A 106 29.44 2.06 -59.12
CA GLU A 106 28.85 3.11 -59.93
C GLU A 106 29.15 4.49 -59.34
N GLU A 107 28.89 4.72 -58.05
CA GLU A 107 29.24 5.96 -57.34
C GLU A 107 30.73 6.31 -57.48
N ARG A 108 31.61 5.31 -57.34
CA ARG A 108 33.06 5.45 -57.53
C ARG A 108 33.41 5.82 -58.98
N TYR A 109 32.78 5.18 -59.97
CA TYR A 109 32.99 5.50 -61.38
C TYR A 109 32.46 6.90 -61.72
N GLN A 110 31.27 7.27 -61.24
CA GLN A 110 30.72 8.62 -61.36
C GLN A 110 31.65 9.65 -60.70
N SER A 111 32.15 9.39 -59.49
CA SER A 111 33.05 10.30 -58.76
C SER A 111 34.43 10.45 -59.41
N VAL A 112 34.97 9.39 -60.02
CA VAL A 112 36.25 9.42 -60.74
C VAL A 112 36.10 10.00 -62.16
N SER A 113 34.96 9.76 -62.82
CA SER A 113 34.62 10.35 -64.12
C SER A 113 34.24 11.82 -64.02
N ASN A 114 33.68 12.24 -62.88
CA ASN A 114 33.46 13.63 -62.54
C ASN A 114 34.82 14.28 -62.22
N PHE A 115 35.45 14.89 -63.21
CA PHE A 115 36.41 15.97 -62.93
C PHE A 115 35.78 16.93 -61.91
N LEU A 116 36.55 17.34 -60.90
CA LEU A 116 36.12 18.23 -59.82
C LEU A 116 35.67 19.59 -60.38
N GLU A 117 34.40 19.67 -60.77
CA GLU A 117 33.75 20.90 -61.17
C GLU A 117 33.65 21.82 -59.96
N LEU A 118 34.58 22.76 -59.86
CA LEU A 118 34.61 23.82 -58.84
C LEU A 118 33.23 24.45 -58.62
N ASN A 119 32.43 24.62 -59.68
CA ASN A 119 31.07 25.14 -59.61
C ASN A 119 30.09 24.26 -58.80
N LYS A 120 30.17 22.93 -58.91
CA LYS A 120 29.34 21.98 -58.13
C LYS A 120 29.76 22.01 -56.66
N VAL A 121 31.07 22.01 -56.40
CA VAL A 121 31.64 22.11 -55.05
C VAL A 121 31.27 23.44 -54.39
N GLU A 122 31.39 24.55 -55.11
CA GLU A 122 31.02 25.89 -54.62
C GLU A 122 29.51 25.98 -54.33
N LYS A 123 28.66 25.38 -55.18
CA LYS A 123 27.21 25.33 -54.94
C LYS A 123 26.88 24.52 -53.68
N ALA A 124 27.41 23.31 -53.53
CA ALA A 124 27.22 22.50 -52.33
C ALA A 124 27.77 23.18 -51.06
N LEU A 125 28.89 23.90 -51.17
CA LEU A 125 29.45 24.69 -50.07
C LEU A 125 28.55 25.89 -49.69
N LYS A 126 27.91 26.55 -50.66
CA LYS A 126 26.92 27.60 -50.39
C LYS A 126 25.65 27.05 -49.74
N GLU A 127 25.14 25.91 -50.21
CA GLU A 127 23.96 25.25 -49.66
C GLU A 127 24.20 24.78 -48.21
N THR A 128 25.32 24.12 -47.94
CA THR A 128 25.71 23.73 -46.57
C THR A 128 25.97 24.94 -45.67
N ASN A 129 26.57 26.03 -46.17
CA ASN A 129 26.72 27.27 -45.41
C ASN A 129 25.37 27.92 -45.07
N PHE A 130 24.41 27.88 -45.98
CA PHE A 130 23.05 28.37 -45.76
C PHE A 130 22.31 27.52 -44.72
N ALA A 131 22.31 26.19 -44.87
CA ALA A 131 21.71 25.28 -43.89
C ALA A 131 22.34 25.43 -42.49
N THR A 132 23.66 25.59 -42.41
CA THR A 132 24.36 25.84 -41.13
C THR A 132 23.93 27.16 -40.51
N LYS A 133 23.75 28.24 -41.30
CA LYS A 133 23.23 29.52 -40.80
C LYS A 133 21.80 29.40 -40.29
N GLN A 134 20.93 28.69 -41.01
CA GLN A 134 19.55 28.45 -40.58
C GLN A 134 19.49 27.65 -39.26
N ASN A 135 20.35 26.63 -39.11
CA ASN A 135 20.47 25.86 -37.86
C ASN A 135 20.97 26.73 -36.70
N ILE A 136 21.93 27.63 -36.95
CA ILE A 136 22.41 28.61 -35.96
C ILE A 136 21.29 29.57 -35.54
N GLU A 137 20.49 30.06 -36.49
CA GLU A 137 19.37 30.98 -36.23
C GLU A 137 18.25 30.29 -35.43
N SER A 138 17.88 29.06 -35.79
CA SER A 138 16.95 28.24 -35.02
C SER A 138 17.46 27.97 -33.60
N THR A 139 18.75 27.62 -33.45
CA THR A 139 19.39 27.40 -32.13
C THR A 139 19.37 28.67 -31.27
N LYS A 140 19.63 29.84 -31.86
CA LYS A 140 19.50 31.13 -31.16
C LYS A 140 18.09 31.39 -30.67
N GLY A 141 17.07 31.13 -31.50
CA GLY A 141 15.67 31.22 -31.08
C GLY A 141 15.33 30.32 -29.89
N PHE A 142 15.86 29.08 -29.86
CA PHE A 142 15.72 28.22 -28.69
C PHE A 142 16.41 28.78 -27.44
N ILE A 143 17.62 29.33 -27.57
CA ILE A 143 18.35 29.98 -26.45
C ILE A 143 17.57 31.19 -25.92
N GLU A 144 17.03 32.05 -26.79
CA GLU A 144 16.23 33.21 -26.40
C GLU A 144 14.94 32.80 -25.67
N ASN A 145 14.26 31.75 -26.14
CA ASN A 145 13.09 31.18 -25.47
C ASN A 145 13.43 30.61 -24.08
N VAL A 146 14.56 29.89 -23.94
CA VAL A 146 15.02 29.37 -22.64
C VAL A 146 15.38 30.51 -21.69
N ALA A 147 16.09 31.54 -22.16
CA ALA A 147 16.40 32.71 -21.34
C ALA A 147 15.13 33.44 -20.89
N ALA A 148 14.09 33.52 -21.73
CA ALA A 148 12.80 34.09 -21.36
C ALA A 148 12.07 33.25 -20.29
N THR A 149 12.12 31.92 -20.35
CA THR A 149 11.52 31.06 -19.31
C THR A 149 12.31 31.11 -18.01
N GLU A 150 13.64 31.15 -18.05
CA GLU A 150 14.53 31.31 -16.89
C GLU A 150 14.21 32.60 -16.11
N ASN A 151 14.21 33.75 -16.79
CA ASN A 151 13.85 35.04 -16.18
C ASN A 151 12.43 35.07 -15.58
N SER A 152 11.49 34.35 -16.18
CA SER A 152 10.11 34.20 -15.68
C SER A 152 10.05 33.31 -14.42
N LEU A 153 10.86 32.24 -14.37
CA LEU A 153 10.98 31.36 -13.22
C LEU A 153 11.69 32.07 -12.05
N ASP A 154 12.79 32.78 -12.29
CA ASP A 154 13.47 33.59 -11.26
C ASP A 154 12.54 34.64 -10.66
N SER A 155 11.76 35.33 -11.51
CA SER A 155 10.73 36.27 -11.07
C SER A 155 9.64 35.63 -10.19
N LYS A 156 9.31 34.35 -10.41
CA LYS A 156 8.37 33.59 -9.56
C LYS A 156 9.04 33.12 -8.26
N ILE A 157 10.28 32.64 -8.34
CA ILE A 157 11.09 32.20 -7.20
C ILE A 157 11.29 33.35 -6.21
N GLU A 158 11.63 34.55 -6.70
CA GLU A 158 11.88 35.70 -5.84
C GLU A 158 10.60 36.21 -5.15
N LYS A 159 9.47 36.22 -5.88
CA LYS A 159 8.15 36.46 -5.27
C LYS A 159 7.87 35.44 -4.16
N LYS A 160 8.05 34.14 -4.43
CA LYS A 160 7.81 33.07 -3.44
C LYS A 160 8.74 33.12 -2.24
N LYS A 161 10.02 33.45 -2.42
CA LYS A 161 10.97 33.73 -1.32
C LYS A 161 10.47 34.88 -0.44
N SER A 162 10.02 35.98 -1.05
CA SER A 162 9.51 37.15 -0.30
C SER A 162 8.21 36.85 0.45
N GLU A 163 7.30 36.06 -0.11
CA GLU A 163 6.08 35.57 0.55
C GLU A 163 6.42 34.65 1.73
N LEU A 164 7.35 33.72 1.52
CA LEU A 164 7.83 32.78 2.54
C LEU A 164 8.50 33.51 3.70
N GLU A 165 9.35 34.50 3.44
CA GLU A 165 10.00 35.30 4.49
C GLU A 165 8.97 36.11 5.31
N ARG A 166 7.97 36.71 4.65
CA ARG A 166 6.84 37.40 5.32
C ARG A 166 6.04 36.43 6.19
N ASN A 167 5.72 35.25 5.68
CA ASN A 167 4.98 34.23 6.42
C ASN A 167 5.79 33.65 7.60
N GLN A 168 7.11 33.46 7.43
CA GLN A 168 8.01 33.08 8.52
C GLN A 168 8.05 34.16 9.62
N LYS A 169 8.19 35.44 9.26
CA LYS A 169 8.12 36.56 10.22
C LYS A 169 6.77 36.60 10.94
N ARG A 170 5.64 36.43 10.22
CA ARG A 170 4.29 36.34 10.81
C ARG A 170 4.17 35.16 11.78
N LEU A 171 4.67 33.99 11.41
CA LEU A 171 4.67 32.79 12.25
C LEU A 171 5.52 32.97 13.50
N GLN A 172 6.70 33.60 13.40
CA GLN A 172 7.53 33.93 14.55
C GLN A 172 6.84 34.90 15.51
N THR A 173 6.12 35.90 15.00
CA THR A 173 5.30 36.80 15.83
C THR A 173 4.16 36.05 16.50
N LEU A 174 3.39 35.24 15.77
CA LEU A 174 2.31 34.43 16.34
C LEU A 174 2.80 33.46 17.41
N LYS A 175 3.95 32.80 17.21
CA LYS A 175 4.57 31.92 18.22
C LYS A 175 5.03 32.65 19.50
N LYS A 176 5.25 33.96 19.45
CA LYS A 176 5.60 34.78 20.62
C LYS A 176 4.37 35.33 21.35
N VAL A 177 3.21 35.39 20.70
CA VAL A 177 1.97 35.91 21.29
C VAL A 177 1.23 34.78 21.99
N ARG A 178 1.11 34.87 23.31
CA ARG A 178 0.22 34.00 24.11
C ARG A 178 -1.24 34.33 23.73
N PRO A 179 -2.10 33.34 23.39
CA PRO A 179 -3.51 33.60 23.11
C PRO A 179 -4.22 34.22 24.31
N ALA A 180 -5.02 35.28 24.10
CA ALA A 180 -5.68 36.01 25.19
C ALA A 180 -6.60 35.12 26.04
N PHE A 181 -7.37 34.25 25.38
CA PHE A 181 -8.30 33.31 26.01
C PHE A 181 -7.60 32.23 26.86
N LEU A 182 -6.28 32.04 26.73
CA LEU A 182 -5.55 31.06 27.52
C LEU A 182 -5.47 31.47 29.00
N GLU A 183 -5.39 32.78 29.28
CA GLU A 183 -5.40 33.28 30.66
C GLU A 183 -6.80 33.16 31.30
N GLU A 184 -7.86 33.32 30.51
CA GLU A 184 -9.25 33.07 30.95
C GLU A 184 -9.48 31.57 31.20
N PHE A 185 -8.98 30.71 30.31
CA PHE A 185 -9.03 29.26 30.47
C PHE A 185 -8.30 28.79 31.74
N GLU A 186 -7.06 29.25 31.98
CA GLU A 186 -6.30 28.91 33.19
C GLU A 186 -7.00 29.34 34.48
N LYS A 187 -7.68 30.50 34.48
CA LYS A 187 -8.52 30.93 35.62
C LYS A 187 -9.73 30.02 35.81
N LEU A 188 -10.44 29.69 34.73
CA LEU A 188 -11.59 28.80 34.76
C LEU A 188 -11.22 27.37 35.20
N GLU A 189 -10.03 26.87 34.86
CA GLU A 189 -9.52 25.58 35.38
C GLU A 189 -9.30 25.62 36.89
N VAL A 190 -8.71 26.69 37.42
CA VAL A 190 -8.50 26.87 38.87
C VAL A 190 -9.85 26.99 39.60
N ASP A 191 -10.78 27.78 39.06
CA ASP A 191 -12.12 27.93 39.62
C ASP A 191 -12.89 26.59 39.60
N LEU A 192 -12.81 25.83 38.50
CA LEU A 192 -13.40 24.50 38.38
C LEU A 192 -12.83 23.52 39.42
N GLN A 193 -11.50 23.52 39.63
CA GLN A 193 -10.85 22.70 40.65
C GLN A 193 -11.31 23.06 42.07
N MET A 194 -11.52 24.34 42.35
CA MET A 194 -12.06 24.79 43.64
C MET A 194 -13.52 24.39 43.81
N LEU A 195 -14.35 24.60 42.79
CA LEU A 195 -15.76 24.21 42.81
C LEU A 195 -15.95 22.69 42.95
N TYR A 196 -15.06 21.90 42.36
CA TYR A 196 -15.07 20.44 42.47
C TYR A 196 -14.72 19.95 43.90
N LYS A 197 -13.74 20.59 44.56
CA LYS A 197 -13.44 20.31 45.99
C LYS A 197 -14.64 20.63 46.88
N ASP A 198 -15.28 21.78 46.67
CA ASP A 198 -16.48 22.18 47.39
C ASP A 198 -17.67 21.24 47.12
N TYR A 199 -17.84 20.78 45.88
CA TYR A 199 -18.85 19.79 45.51
C TYR A 199 -18.63 18.46 46.24
N ILE A 200 -17.40 17.93 46.27
CA ILE A 200 -17.08 16.71 47.02
C ILE A 200 -17.40 16.88 48.50
N ASN A 201 -16.99 18.00 49.10
CA ASN A 201 -17.25 18.28 50.51
C ASN A 201 -18.76 18.36 50.82
N LYS A 202 -19.53 19.07 49.99
CA LYS A 202 -21.00 19.17 50.13
C LYS A 202 -21.68 17.82 49.97
N THR A 203 -21.32 17.04 48.95
CA THR A 203 -21.85 15.69 48.73
C THR A 203 -21.54 14.77 49.91
N ARG A 204 -20.31 14.80 50.44
CA ARG A 204 -19.93 14.01 51.62
C ARG A 204 -20.74 14.39 52.87
N CYS A 205 -20.92 15.68 53.13
CA CYS A 205 -21.75 16.15 54.24
C CYS A 205 -23.24 15.79 54.05
N LEU A 206 -23.74 15.87 52.81
CA LEU A 206 -25.12 15.52 52.46
C LEU A 206 -25.39 14.03 52.68
N CYS A 207 -24.55 13.13 52.15
CA CYS A 207 -24.70 11.68 52.37
C CYS A 207 -24.64 11.31 53.86
N TYR A 208 -23.81 11.99 54.66
CA TYR A 208 -23.78 11.79 56.12
C TYR A 208 -25.08 12.24 56.79
N LEU A 209 -25.64 13.39 56.40
CA LEU A 209 -26.90 13.88 56.95
C LEU A 209 -28.10 13.01 56.50
N GLU A 210 -28.11 12.53 55.26
CA GLU A 210 -29.10 11.57 54.75
C GLU A 210 -29.05 10.27 55.56
N GLN A 211 -27.88 9.69 55.79
CA GLN A 211 -27.72 8.49 56.63
C GLN A 211 -28.26 8.74 58.06
N VAL A 212 -27.88 9.84 58.70
CA VAL A 212 -28.37 10.19 60.05
C VAL A 212 -29.89 10.43 60.05
N GLN A 213 -30.46 10.95 58.96
CA GLN A 213 -31.90 11.14 58.82
C GLN A 213 -32.64 9.80 58.65
N GLU A 214 -32.09 8.87 57.86
CA GLU A 214 -32.62 7.50 57.72
C GLU A 214 -32.57 6.73 59.05
N GLU A 215 -31.44 6.78 59.75
CA GLU A 215 -31.28 6.17 61.09
C GLU A 215 -32.28 6.73 62.10
N ASN A 216 -32.50 8.06 62.11
CA ASN A 216 -33.52 8.68 62.95
C ASN A 216 -34.95 8.27 62.54
N ALA A 217 -35.25 8.18 61.24
CA ALA A 217 -36.56 7.74 60.76
C ALA A 217 -36.86 6.29 61.15
N ILE A 218 -35.87 5.40 61.07
CA ILE A 218 -35.97 4.01 61.56
C ILE A 218 -36.19 4.01 63.08
N ALA A 219 -35.42 4.78 63.85
CA ALA A 219 -35.57 4.88 65.30
C ALA A 219 -36.94 5.47 65.72
N GLU A 220 -37.49 6.42 64.97
CA GLU A 220 -38.84 6.94 65.18
C GLU A 220 -39.92 5.91 64.84
N GLN A 221 -39.77 5.17 63.73
CA GLN A 221 -40.66 4.06 63.40
C GLN A 221 -40.63 2.96 64.48
N GLU A 222 -39.45 2.61 65.00
CA GLU A 222 -39.33 1.70 66.14
C GLU A 222 -40.01 2.24 67.40
N ARG A 223 -39.82 3.53 67.73
CA ARG A 223 -40.49 4.17 68.88
C ARG A 223 -42.00 4.18 68.70
N MET A 224 -42.50 4.47 67.49
CA MET A 224 -43.91 4.39 67.15
C MET A 224 -44.44 2.95 67.25
N PHE A 225 -43.69 1.96 66.77
CA PHE A 225 -44.07 0.54 66.87
C PHE A 225 -44.08 0.04 68.33
N LYS A 226 -43.11 0.47 69.16
CA LYS A 226 -43.08 0.22 70.60
C LYS A 226 -44.31 0.82 71.29
N ARG A 227 -44.60 2.11 71.07
CA ARG A 227 -45.83 2.76 71.58
C ARG A 227 -47.10 2.06 71.08
N GLN A 228 -47.21 1.74 69.80
CA GLN A 228 -48.37 1.02 69.24
C GLN A 228 -48.53 -0.37 69.85
N ARG A 229 -47.43 -1.08 70.11
CA ARG A 229 -47.43 -2.39 70.79
C ARG A 229 -47.88 -2.26 72.26
N GLU A 230 -47.42 -1.22 72.96
CA GLU A 230 -47.86 -0.89 74.32
C GLU A 230 -49.34 -0.50 74.36
N THR A 231 -49.80 0.40 73.49
CA THR A 231 -51.22 0.78 73.40
C THR A 231 -52.10 -0.39 72.96
N ARG A 232 -51.62 -1.26 72.04
CA ARG A 232 -52.35 -2.48 71.66
C ARG A 232 -52.45 -3.46 72.83
N LYS A 233 -51.37 -3.66 73.58
CA LYS A 233 -51.39 -4.50 74.79
C LYS A 233 -52.32 -3.92 75.86
N MET A 234 -52.32 -2.59 76.05
CA MET A 234 -53.23 -1.90 76.95
C MET A 234 -54.69 -2.00 76.50
N MET A 235 -54.98 -1.94 75.19
CA MET A 235 -56.34 -2.19 74.67
C MET A 235 -56.75 -3.65 74.78
N GLU A 236 -55.83 -4.59 74.65
CA GLU A 236 -56.08 -6.04 74.81
C GLU A 236 -56.31 -6.38 76.30
N GLU A 237 -55.53 -5.78 77.20
CA GLU A 237 -55.74 -5.80 78.65
C GLU A 237 -57.06 -5.13 79.03
N LEU A 238 -57.38 -3.95 78.49
CA LEU A 238 -58.65 -3.25 78.76
C LEU A 238 -59.86 -3.95 78.13
N GLN A 239 -59.72 -4.68 77.02
CA GLN A 239 -60.78 -5.56 76.51
C GLN A 239 -60.99 -6.79 77.42
N LEU A 240 -59.92 -7.33 78.01
CA LEU A 240 -59.99 -8.34 79.06
C LEU A 240 -60.60 -7.80 80.36
N GLU A 241 -60.28 -6.55 80.73
CA GLU A 241 -60.74 -5.90 81.95
C GLU A 241 -62.15 -5.33 81.81
N ASP A 242 -62.60 -4.88 80.63
CA ASP A 242 -64.00 -4.50 80.36
C ASP A 242 -64.89 -5.75 80.25
N ALA A 243 -64.38 -6.84 79.66
CA ALA A 243 -65.03 -8.17 79.76
C ALA A 243 -65.13 -8.68 81.22
N ARG A 244 -64.42 -8.03 82.16
CA ARG A 244 -64.42 -8.31 83.60
C ARG A 244 -65.17 -7.25 84.43
N LYS A 245 -65.22 -5.99 83.97
CA LYS A 245 -65.88 -4.84 84.62
C LYS A 245 -67.28 -4.55 84.13
N LEU A 246 -67.76 -5.23 83.09
CA LEU A 246 -69.20 -5.38 82.80
C LEU A 246 -69.97 -6.16 83.90
N MET A 247 -69.43 -6.21 85.12
CA MET A 247 -69.97 -6.91 86.30
C MET A 247 -70.06 -6.04 87.56
N GLU A 248 -69.48 -4.83 87.62
CA GLU A 248 -69.46 -3.99 88.85
C GLU A 248 -69.54 -2.46 88.55
N ASP A 249 -70.78 -1.97 88.36
CA ASP A 249 -71.46 -0.76 88.90
C ASP A 249 -70.70 0.56 89.23
N ASP A 250 -71.35 1.73 89.40
CA ASP A 250 -72.49 2.41 88.75
C ASP A 250 -72.53 3.89 89.26
N GLU A 251 -73.27 4.76 88.57
CA GLU A 251 -73.73 6.15 88.88
C GLU A 251 -73.24 6.95 90.13
N SER A 252 -72.83 8.21 89.90
CA SER A 252 -73.63 9.44 90.17
C SER A 252 -72.83 10.73 89.86
N LEU A 253 -73.23 11.60 88.92
CA LEU A 253 -74.28 12.68 88.94
C LEU A 253 -73.96 13.82 89.94
N ASP A 254 -73.81 15.13 89.60
CA ASP A 254 -74.55 16.08 88.71
C ASP A 254 -75.90 16.55 89.35
N VAL A 255 -76.36 17.82 89.34
CA VAL A 255 -76.19 19.02 88.46
C VAL A 255 -76.08 20.33 89.32
N LEU A 256 -75.90 21.58 88.84
CA LEU A 256 -76.86 22.53 88.17
C LEU A 256 -76.10 23.83 87.77
N ALA A 257 -76.15 24.33 86.52
CA ALA A 257 -77.10 25.34 85.95
C ALA A 257 -76.85 26.82 86.41
N ASP A 258 -77.02 27.90 85.62
CA ASP A 258 -77.49 28.07 84.22
C ASP A 258 -77.09 29.47 83.66
N ASN A 259 -76.93 29.63 82.34
CA ASN A 259 -77.31 30.83 81.53
C ASN A 259 -76.70 30.87 80.12
N VAL A 260 -77.58 31.09 79.12
CA VAL A 260 -77.46 30.87 77.66
C VAL A 260 -78.58 31.75 77.01
N PRO A 261 -78.65 32.18 75.70
CA PRO A 261 -77.69 32.27 74.56
C PRO A 261 -77.77 33.54 73.64
N GLN A 262 -77.09 33.48 72.47
CA GLN A 262 -77.51 33.93 71.11
C GLN A 262 -77.33 35.42 70.71
N LYS A 263 -77.18 35.80 69.41
CA LYS A 263 -77.57 35.14 68.14
C LYS A 263 -76.76 35.61 66.89
N ALA A 264 -76.40 34.66 66.01
CA ALA A 264 -76.54 34.64 64.52
C ALA A 264 -75.91 35.75 63.62
N VAL A 265 -75.72 35.62 62.29
CA VAL A 265 -76.44 34.87 61.21
C VAL A 265 -75.49 34.43 60.06
N GLY A 266 -75.83 33.33 59.34
CA GLY A 266 -75.31 32.99 57.99
C GLY A 266 -74.65 31.61 57.89
N ARG A 267 -75.35 30.46 57.76
CA ARG A 267 -76.16 29.94 56.62
C ARG A 267 -75.44 29.99 55.25
N LEU A 268 -75.41 28.95 54.40
CA LEU A 268 -75.79 27.52 54.54
C LEU A 268 -75.31 26.72 53.29
N ARG A 269 -74.79 25.48 53.47
CA ARG A 269 -74.82 24.24 52.61
C ARG A 269 -74.92 24.38 51.06
N THR A 270 -74.23 23.55 50.26
CA THR A 270 -74.47 22.09 50.08
C THR A 270 -73.19 21.35 49.62
N ALA A 271 -72.91 20.15 50.14
CA ALA A 271 -73.10 18.82 49.49
C ALA A 271 -72.38 18.65 48.12
N THR A 272 -71.64 17.58 47.83
CA THR A 272 -71.72 16.19 48.31
C THR A 272 -70.34 15.53 48.47
N ALA A 273 -70.29 14.42 49.22
CA ALA A 273 -69.12 13.54 49.25
C ALA A 273 -69.24 12.42 48.20
N ALA A 274 -68.13 12.05 47.55
CA ALA A 274 -67.86 10.67 47.13
C ALA A 274 -66.36 10.47 46.87
N ARG A 275 -65.75 9.51 47.57
CA ARG A 275 -64.42 8.96 47.22
C ARG A 275 -64.60 7.97 46.07
N ALA A 276 -63.62 7.92 45.15
CA ALA A 276 -63.15 6.66 44.58
C ALA A 276 -61.66 6.76 44.24
N ARG A 277 -60.86 5.83 44.77
CA ARG A 277 -59.52 5.53 44.25
C ARG A 277 -59.70 4.49 43.14
N LEU A 278 -58.91 4.57 42.05
CA LEU A 278 -57.97 3.49 41.69
C LEU A 278 -57.23 3.74 40.36
N ALA A 279 -56.01 3.20 40.33
CA ALA A 279 -55.31 2.62 39.18
C ALA A 279 -54.87 3.49 37.98
N THR A 280 -53.53 3.57 37.84
CA THR A 280 -52.77 3.34 36.59
C THR A 280 -53.19 4.09 35.31
N GLY A 281 -52.45 5.15 34.96
CA GLY A 281 -52.59 5.84 33.68
C GLY A 281 -51.29 6.52 33.21
N ARG A 282 -50.41 5.76 32.56
CA ARG A 282 -49.14 6.25 31.99
C ARG A 282 -49.39 6.97 30.66
N LYS A 283 -49.33 8.31 30.63
CA LYS A 283 -49.17 9.15 29.42
C LYS A 283 -48.14 10.23 29.74
N LYS A 284 -46.99 10.41 29.05
CA LYS A 284 -46.76 10.54 27.59
C LYS A 284 -47.64 11.62 26.97
N VAL A 285 -47.11 12.84 26.94
CA VAL A 285 -47.49 13.86 25.96
C VAL A 285 -46.73 13.53 24.68
N TYR A 286 -47.46 13.14 23.64
CA TYR A 286 -46.96 13.06 22.27
C TYR A 286 -47.21 14.43 21.61
N GLY A 287 -46.14 15.10 21.17
CA GLY A 287 -46.23 16.05 20.06
C GLY A 287 -46.07 15.25 18.77
N GLY A 288 -47.12 15.17 17.95
CA GLY A 288 -47.13 14.37 16.73
C GLY A 288 -46.45 15.07 15.56
N MET A 289 -45.89 14.26 14.65
CA MET A 289 -45.31 14.70 13.38
C MET A 289 -46.29 15.55 12.56
N ASN A 290 -45.78 16.62 11.94
CA ASN A 290 -46.04 16.85 10.53
C ASN A 290 -44.84 16.29 9.77
N ALA A 291 -45.11 15.51 8.73
CA ALA A 291 -44.12 15.08 7.75
C ALA A 291 -44.51 15.73 6.44
N ASP A 292 -43.66 16.62 5.94
CA ASP A 292 -43.64 17.01 4.54
C ASP A 292 -42.31 16.49 3.98
N ASP A 293 -42.43 15.62 2.99
CA ASP A 293 -41.34 14.93 2.29
C ASP A 293 -41.34 15.50 0.87
N ASP A 294 -40.34 16.31 0.51
CA ASP A 294 -39.85 16.39 -0.87
C ASP A 294 -38.62 17.31 -1.08
N SER A 295 -37.54 16.69 -1.57
CA SER A 295 -36.56 17.22 -2.55
C SER A 295 -35.46 18.26 -2.15
N ASN A 296 -34.28 18.02 -2.74
CA ASN A 296 -33.06 18.85 -2.83
C ASN A 296 -32.18 18.91 -1.55
N SER A 297 -31.14 18.08 -1.36
CA SER A 297 -29.90 17.85 -2.13
C SER A 297 -28.79 18.89 -1.89
N LEU A 298 -27.71 18.41 -1.26
CA LEU A 298 -26.28 18.76 -1.47
C LEU A 298 -25.85 20.25 -1.35
N ASP A 299 -25.07 20.53 -0.30
CA ASP A 299 -23.62 20.81 -0.45
C ASP A 299 -22.98 20.98 0.96
N SER A 300 -21.93 20.21 1.25
CA SER A 300 -21.16 20.34 2.49
C SER A 300 -19.69 19.96 2.29
N ASP A 301 -19.10 20.54 1.25
CA ASP A 301 -17.71 20.29 0.89
C ASP A 301 -16.79 21.15 1.77
N SER A 302 -16.28 20.54 2.83
CA SER A 302 -15.15 21.06 3.61
C SER A 302 -13.95 20.14 3.43
N GLU A 303 -13.48 20.03 2.18
CA GLU A 303 -12.36 19.17 1.83
C GLU A 303 -11.05 19.64 2.47
N PHE A 304 -10.49 18.71 3.22
CA PHE A 304 -9.14 18.71 3.75
C PHE A 304 -8.18 18.43 2.60
N PHE A 305 -7.44 19.46 2.14
CA PHE A 305 -6.41 19.29 1.11
C PHE A 305 -5.26 18.40 1.62
N LEU A 306 -5.43 17.09 1.42
CA LEU A 306 -4.39 16.09 1.50
C LEU A 306 -3.72 16.01 0.12
N ASP A 307 -2.39 16.07 0.14
CA ASP A 307 -1.53 16.07 -1.03
C ASP A 307 -1.14 14.60 -1.32
N ASP A 308 -1.90 13.94 -2.21
CA ASP A 308 -1.46 12.77 -2.99
C ASP A 308 -0.99 13.33 -4.35
N VAL A 309 0.21 13.12 -4.90
CA VAL A 309 1.22 12.04 -4.75
C VAL A 309 0.69 10.61 -4.82
N ASP A 310 -0.05 10.35 -5.90
CA ASP A 310 0.22 9.25 -6.84
C ASP A 310 -0.41 9.65 -8.21
N GLY A 311 0.01 9.18 -9.38
CA GLY A 311 1.01 8.16 -9.66
C GLY A 311 0.71 7.40 -10.95
N GLU A 312 0.58 8.08 -12.11
CA GLU A 312 0.59 7.40 -13.43
C GLU A 312 0.90 8.35 -14.62
N ASP A 313 2.20 8.56 -14.89
CA ASP A 313 2.73 8.54 -16.28
C ASP A 313 4.14 7.94 -16.25
N SER A 314 4.20 6.62 -16.16
CA SER A 314 5.42 5.85 -16.21
C SER A 314 5.82 5.54 -17.65
N SER A 315 6.30 6.53 -18.40
CA SER A 315 6.74 6.30 -19.80
C SER A 315 8.00 7.05 -20.25
N ILE A 316 8.75 7.70 -19.34
CA ILE A 316 9.97 8.44 -19.72
C ILE A 316 11.22 8.11 -18.87
N LEU A 317 11.77 6.91 -19.07
CA LEU A 317 13.22 6.62 -18.99
C LEU A 317 13.49 5.20 -19.51
N GLY A 318 13.91 5.12 -20.76
CA GLY A 318 14.18 3.86 -21.46
C GLY A 318 15.16 4.08 -22.61
N SER A 319 16.35 4.61 -22.29
CA SER A 319 17.45 4.68 -23.23
C SER A 319 17.91 3.26 -23.59
N ASN A 320 17.38 2.75 -24.71
CA ASN A 320 18.03 1.71 -25.48
C ASN A 320 18.37 2.30 -26.85
N ASP A 321 19.64 2.15 -27.22
CA ASP A 321 20.14 2.38 -28.56
C ASP A 321 19.53 1.37 -29.58
N ASP A 322 20.07 1.40 -30.80
CA ASP A 322 19.90 0.39 -31.86
C ASP A 322 18.69 0.52 -32.81
N LEU A 323 18.80 1.51 -33.69
CA LEU A 323 19.14 1.24 -35.09
C LEU A 323 18.52 -0.04 -35.73
N LYS A 324 17.32 0.10 -36.28
CA LYS A 324 16.74 -0.67 -37.41
C LYS A 324 15.62 0.20 -37.99
N GLY A 325 15.40 0.31 -39.29
CA GLY A 325 15.84 -0.51 -40.42
C GLY A 325 14.68 -0.48 -41.39
N ILE A 326 14.84 0.23 -42.52
CA ILE A 326 13.73 0.50 -43.45
C ILE A 326 13.22 -0.82 -44.04
N ALA A 327 11.98 -1.19 -43.72
CA ALA A 327 11.27 -2.30 -44.34
C ALA A 327 10.29 -1.74 -45.37
N SER A 328 10.58 -1.94 -46.66
CA SER A 328 9.71 -1.59 -47.76
C SER A 328 8.55 -2.57 -47.88
N GLU A 329 7.31 -2.09 -47.85
CA GLU A 329 6.14 -2.88 -48.21
C GLU A 329 6.14 -3.21 -49.71
N SER A 330 6.49 -4.44 -50.06
CA SER A 330 6.29 -4.96 -51.42
C SER A 330 4.84 -5.40 -51.60
N LYS A 331 4.01 -4.58 -52.26
CA LYS A 331 2.74 -5.05 -52.83
C LYS A 331 3.03 -6.10 -53.89
N SER A 332 2.42 -7.27 -53.76
CA SER A 332 2.41 -8.28 -54.81
C SER A 332 1.24 -8.01 -55.77
N ASP A 333 1.51 -7.34 -56.89
CA ASP A 333 0.58 -7.36 -58.02
C ASP A 333 0.68 -8.72 -58.72
N GLN A 334 -0.48 -9.35 -58.92
CA GLN A 334 -0.62 -10.53 -59.77
C GLN A 334 -0.74 -10.07 -61.22
N SER A 335 0.02 -10.69 -62.11
CA SER A 335 -0.26 -10.67 -63.55
C SER A 335 -0.07 -12.07 -64.11
N ASP A 336 -1.19 -12.74 -64.39
CA ASP A 336 -1.27 -13.68 -65.50
C ASP A 336 -0.88 -12.93 -66.79
N ASP A 337 -0.17 -13.59 -67.71
CA ASP A 337 -0.49 -13.55 -69.14
C ASP A 337 0.35 -14.57 -69.94
N ASP A 338 -0.28 -15.13 -70.97
CA ASP A 338 0.25 -16.19 -71.83
C ASP A 338 1.28 -15.68 -72.88
N PHE A 339 2.37 -16.43 -73.11
CA PHE A 339 2.67 -17.08 -74.41
C PHE A 339 3.89 -18.04 -74.39
#